data_AF-A0A931VEB8-F1
#
_entry.id   AF-A0A931VEB8-F1
#
_cell.length_a   1.000
_cell.length_b   1.000
_cell.length_c   1.000
_cell.angle_alpha   90.00
_cell.angle_beta   90.00
_cell.angle_gamma   90.00
#
_symmetry.space_group_name_H-M   'P 1'
#
loop_
_entity.id
_entity.type
_entity.pdbx_description
1 polymer ?
#
loop_
_entity_poly.entity_id
_entity_poly.type
_entity_poly.pdbx_seq_one_letter_code
_entity_poly.pdbx_strand_id
1 'polypeptide(L)'
;METQPREALFQQPLPELAKFTEPAIRPGLGTDVALATTPLQIHLLSTPESVHAARAYRHVVGRDITEFRISVDQNPIGRAMAASGTDEVKLVMHSATDPVLNARMFADGPALGQLLMGHIYVPSENHQSPNVHCVGATKHSLDLLSEASVPEGESLIREMIERRKTLLNGTLSNEDFRRILRSDSVRRIRAHALGPAGTNISQAMEEYVTALGITDKTDLIVHPKGIEPLAYAEQAREEVEEGVIPIHMECAVYYQMAELFNQRRDEVVFADHHDMLLDTMQLASAQPIDELAASGVMRIATHPSPRPLIDPWLNAGRAEWMKATSNSAAALMVLDPEGTMAPEERPDACITTGSGLTNAQGLHSRHVFGRPNMFFTIGTALNQAQLHELLKAA
;
A
#
# COMPACT_ATOMS: atom_id res chain seq x y z
N MET A 1 -39.73 11.01 3.16
CA MET A 1 -38.51 11.34 3.91
C MET A 1 -38.57 12.84 4.17
N GLU A 2 -38.97 13.24 5.38
CA GLU A 2 -38.95 14.65 5.77
C GLU A 2 -37.51 15.15 5.80
N THR A 3 -37.20 16.15 4.99
CA THR A 3 -35.92 16.86 5.02
C THR A 3 -35.82 17.58 6.35
N GLN A 4 -34.92 17.14 7.24
CA GLN A 4 -34.54 17.95 8.41
C GLN A 4 -34.16 19.37 7.94
N PRO A 5 -34.54 20.43 8.67
CA PRO A 5 -34.09 21.77 8.35
C PRO A 5 -32.56 21.79 8.30
N ARG A 6 -31.98 22.37 7.24
CA ARG A 6 -30.52 22.44 7.03
C ARG A 6 -29.76 22.97 8.24
N GLU A 7 -30.37 23.86 9.03
CA GLU A 7 -29.80 24.41 10.26
C GLU A 7 -29.66 23.37 11.38
N ALA A 8 -30.57 22.39 11.47
CA ALA A 8 -30.49 21.31 12.46
C ALA A 8 -29.36 20.31 12.16
N LEU A 9 -28.91 20.23 10.91
CA LEU A 9 -27.79 19.36 10.50
C LEU A 9 -26.46 19.85 11.09
N PHE A 10 -26.24 21.16 11.12
CA PHE A 10 -24.99 21.77 11.60
C PHE A 10 -24.87 21.83 13.12
N GLN A 11 -25.97 21.57 13.84
CA GLN A 11 -26.00 21.45 15.30
C GLN A 11 -25.69 20.03 15.80
N GLN A 12 -25.66 19.04 14.91
CA GLN A 12 -25.30 17.66 15.27
C GLN A 12 -23.77 17.49 15.34
N PRO A 13 -23.26 16.64 16.24
CA PRO A 13 -21.85 16.26 16.24
C PRO A 13 -21.42 15.74 14.86
N LEU A 14 -20.19 16.05 14.47
CA LEU A 14 -19.63 15.47 13.25
C LEU A 14 -19.50 13.95 13.42
N PRO A 15 -19.80 13.15 12.37
CA PRO A 15 -19.48 11.74 12.37
C PRO A 15 -17.99 11.52 12.68
N GLU A 16 -17.65 10.47 13.42
CA GLU A 16 -16.25 10.16 13.70
C GLU A 16 -15.51 9.79 12.42
N LEU A 17 -14.34 10.37 12.22
CA LEU A 17 -13.44 9.99 11.15
C LEU A 17 -12.59 8.79 11.57
N ALA A 18 -12.40 7.87 10.64
CA ALA A 18 -11.65 6.66 10.92
C ALA A 18 -10.15 6.94 11.15
N LYS A 19 -9.45 5.95 11.72
CA LYS A 19 -8.01 5.99 11.97
C LYS A 19 -7.36 4.69 11.50
N PHE A 20 -6.22 4.80 10.83
CA PHE A 20 -5.30 3.70 10.64
C PHE A 20 -4.74 3.29 11.99
N THR A 21 -4.79 1.99 12.26
CA THR A 21 -4.07 1.40 13.39
C THR A 21 -2.62 1.26 12.96
N GLU A 22 -1.67 1.79 13.73
CA GLU A 22 -0.27 1.40 13.54
C GLU A 22 -0.15 -0.07 13.94
N PRO A 23 0.29 -0.95 13.03
CA PRO A 23 0.29 -2.37 13.32
C PRO A 23 1.37 -2.69 14.35
N ALA A 24 1.01 -3.36 15.44
CA ALA A 24 2.02 -3.90 16.36
C ALA A 24 2.82 -5.04 15.70
N ILE A 25 2.26 -5.64 14.65
CA ILE A 25 2.88 -6.70 13.84
C ILE A 25 3.54 -6.09 12.61
N ARG A 26 4.79 -6.47 12.37
CA ARG A 26 5.49 -6.01 11.17
C ARG A 26 4.87 -6.63 9.91
N PRO A 27 4.59 -5.84 8.87
CA PRO A 27 4.11 -6.35 7.59
C PRO A 27 5.03 -7.39 6.94
N GLY A 28 4.49 -8.14 5.99
CA GLY A 28 5.22 -9.16 5.25
C GLY A 28 5.49 -10.39 6.10
N LEU A 29 6.76 -10.78 6.24
CA LEU A 29 7.15 -12.00 6.96
C LEU A 29 6.69 -11.99 8.43
N GLY A 30 6.71 -10.83 9.10
CA GLY A 30 6.24 -10.71 10.49
C GLY A 30 4.77 -11.09 10.66
N THR A 31 3.93 -10.72 9.68
CA THR A 31 2.53 -11.15 9.62
C THR A 31 2.42 -12.66 9.44
N ASP A 32 3.18 -13.24 8.52
CA ASP A 32 3.08 -14.68 8.28
C ASP A 32 3.47 -15.49 9.53
N VAL A 33 4.50 -15.04 10.24
CA VAL A 33 4.95 -15.62 11.52
C VAL A 33 3.88 -15.49 12.60
N ALA A 34 3.26 -14.33 12.74
CA ALA A 34 2.18 -14.13 13.70
C ALA A 34 1.01 -15.10 13.42
N LEU A 35 0.66 -15.30 12.16
CA LEU A 35 -0.34 -16.29 11.74
C LEU A 35 0.14 -17.74 11.98
N ALA A 36 1.41 -18.04 11.75
CA ALA A 36 1.97 -19.37 11.95
C ALA A 36 2.08 -19.77 13.44
N THR A 37 2.08 -18.81 14.36
CA THR A 37 2.29 -19.06 15.80
C THR A 37 1.05 -18.83 16.66
N THR A 38 0.06 -18.06 16.21
CA THR A 38 -1.15 -17.76 17.01
C THR A 38 -1.98 -19.01 17.37
N PRO A 39 -2.50 -19.17 18.60
CA PRO A 39 -3.42 -20.26 18.92
C PRO A 39 -4.82 -20.07 18.31
N LEU A 40 -5.08 -18.91 17.69
CA LEU A 40 -6.39 -18.52 17.18
C LEU A 40 -6.71 -19.21 15.86
N GLN A 41 -8.01 -19.41 15.62
CA GLN A 41 -8.52 -19.84 14.32
C GLN A 41 -8.35 -18.74 13.28
N ILE A 42 -7.93 -19.11 12.08
CA ILE A 42 -7.73 -18.20 10.95
C ILE A 42 -8.77 -18.48 9.87
N HIS A 43 -9.35 -17.41 9.34
CA HIS A 43 -10.27 -17.50 8.22
C HIS A 43 -9.94 -16.43 7.18
N LEU A 44 -9.45 -16.91 6.04
CA LEU A 44 -9.14 -16.09 4.90
C LEU A 44 -10.29 -16.11 3.90
N LEU A 45 -10.78 -14.91 3.61
CA LEU A 45 -11.82 -14.64 2.64
C LEU A 45 -11.15 -14.17 1.34
N SER A 46 -11.49 -14.80 0.22
CA SER A 46 -10.89 -14.52 -1.09
C SER A 46 -11.97 -14.36 -2.14
N THR A 47 -11.65 -13.67 -3.23
CA THR A 47 -12.46 -13.72 -4.44
C THR A 47 -12.26 -15.05 -5.17
N PRO A 48 -13.16 -15.46 -6.09
CA PRO A 48 -12.98 -16.66 -6.90
C PRO A 48 -11.64 -16.69 -7.64
N GLU A 49 -11.16 -15.54 -8.12
CA GLU A 49 -9.92 -15.39 -8.89
C GLU A 49 -8.68 -15.54 -8.00
N SER A 50 -8.80 -15.26 -6.69
CA SER A 50 -7.68 -15.30 -5.75
C SER A 50 -7.64 -16.57 -4.89
N VAL A 51 -8.56 -17.52 -5.08
CA VAL A 51 -8.65 -18.72 -4.21
C VAL A 51 -7.41 -19.61 -4.29
N HIS A 52 -6.73 -19.66 -5.44
CA HIS A 52 -5.48 -20.41 -5.60
C HIS A 52 -4.35 -19.78 -4.78
N ALA A 53 -4.23 -18.45 -4.82
CA ALA A 53 -3.28 -17.71 -3.98
C ALA A 53 -3.59 -17.86 -2.49
N ALA A 54 -4.87 -17.88 -2.11
CA ALA A 54 -5.29 -18.13 -0.72
C ALA A 54 -4.80 -19.50 -0.20
N ARG A 55 -4.92 -20.54 -1.03
CA ARG A 55 -4.44 -21.89 -0.69
C ARG A 55 -2.91 -21.94 -0.59
N ALA A 56 -2.22 -21.27 -1.51
CA ALA A 56 -0.76 -21.14 -1.47
C ALA A 56 -0.30 -20.40 -0.21
N TYR A 57 -1.01 -19.34 0.19
CA TYR A 57 -0.68 -18.56 1.38
C TYR A 57 -0.86 -19.37 2.67
N ARG A 58 -1.96 -20.12 2.80
CA ARG A 58 -2.11 -21.08 3.90
C ARG A 58 -0.96 -22.08 3.96
N HIS A 59 -0.53 -22.61 2.80
CA HIS A 59 0.59 -23.53 2.73
C HIS A 59 1.89 -22.90 3.23
N VAL A 60 2.19 -21.66 2.86
CA VAL A 60 3.36 -20.91 3.35
C VAL A 60 3.30 -20.75 4.87
N VAL A 61 2.16 -20.29 5.40
CA VAL A 61 1.93 -20.11 6.84
C VAL A 61 2.07 -21.44 7.60
N GLY A 62 1.79 -22.58 6.95
CA GLY A 62 2.05 -23.91 7.52
C GLY A 62 0.93 -24.43 8.41
N ARG A 63 -0.28 -23.91 8.25
CA ARG A 63 -1.46 -24.29 9.04
C ARG A 63 -2.33 -25.26 8.28
N ASP A 64 -2.92 -26.21 9.00
CA ASP A 64 -3.87 -27.14 8.41
C ASP A 64 -5.25 -26.50 8.16
N ILE A 65 -6.16 -27.26 7.54
CA ILE A 65 -7.51 -26.78 7.19
C ILE A 65 -8.43 -26.57 8.39
N THR A 66 -8.14 -27.21 9.52
CA THR A 66 -8.91 -27.10 10.77
C THR A 66 -8.49 -25.89 11.60
N GLU A 67 -7.31 -25.33 11.35
CA GLU A 67 -6.81 -24.09 11.98
C GLU A 67 -6.89 -22.88 11.03
N PHE A 68 -6.81 -23.12 9.72
CA PHE A 68 -6.82 -22.08 8.70
C PHE A 68 -7.82 -22.43 7.58
N ARG A 69 -9.01 -21.86 7.73
CA ARG A 69 -10.11 -21.98 6.77
C ARG A 69 -10.00 -20.95 5.65
N ILE A 70 -10.42 -21.36 4.45
CA ILE A 70 -10.54 -20.46 3.29
C ILE A 70 -11.99 -20.48 2.83
N SER A 71 -12.59 -19.31 2.65
CA SER A 71 -13.89 -19.14 2.01
C SER A 71 -13.76 -18.25 0.77
N VAL A 72 -14.62 -18.52 -0.21
CA VAL A 72 -14.74 -17.70 -1.42
C VAL A 72 -15.98 -16.82 -1.29
N ASP A 73 -15.83 -15.54 -1.59
CA ASP A 73 -16.90 -14.55 -1.56
C ASP A 73 -16.68 -13.49 -2.66
N GLN A 74 -17.77 -12.92 -3.19
CA GLN A 74 -17.69 -11.81 -4.15
C GLN A 74 -17.31 -10.49 -3.45
N ASN A 75 -17.63 -10.36 -2.16
CA ASN A 75 -17.25 -9.23 -1.32
C ASN A 75 -16.55 -9.73 -0.04
N PRO A 76 -15.29 -10.20 -0.14
CA PRO A 76 -14.55 -10.74 1.00
C PRO A 76 -14.39 -9.72 2.14
N ILE A 77 -14.24 -8.43 1.79
CA ILE A 77 -14.13 -7.33 2.76
C ILE A 77 -15.42 -7.15 3.56
N GLY A 78 -16.56 -6.99 2.88
CA GLY A 78 -17.85 -6.82 3.55
C GLY A 78 -18.17 -8.00 4.47
N ARG A 79 -17.83 -9.23 4.05
CA ARG A 79 -18.01 -10.43 4.86
C ARG A 79 -17.06 -10.52 6.05
N ALA A 80 -15.81 -10.11 5.89
CA ALA A 80 -14.86 -10.03 7.01
C ALA A 80 -15.38 -9.06 8.08
N MET A 81 -16.01 -7.96 7.66
CA MET A 81 -16.51 -6.92 8.54
C MET A 81 -17.83 -7.25 9.23
N ALA A 82 -18.73 -7.95 8.55
CA ALA A 82 -19.99 -8.39 9.15
C ALA A 82 -19.82 -9.41 10.28
N ALA A 83 -18.66 -10.05 10.40
CA ALA A 83 -18.37 -11.10 11.37
C ALA A 83 -17.61 -10.59 12.62
N SER A 84 -17.70 -9.29 12.92
CA SER A 84 -17.04 -8.67 14.08
C SER A 84 -17.48 -9.30 15.40
N GLY A 85 -16.54 -9.56 16.32
CA GLY A 85 -16.82 -10.10 17.66
C GLY A 85 -16.68 -11.62 17.81
N THR A 86 -15.97 -12.29 16.89
CA THR A 86 -15.52 -13.68 17.06
C THR A 86 -14.04 -13.71 17.45
N ASP A 87 -13.61 -14.70 18.23
CA ASP A 87 -12.19 -14.97 18.53
C ASP A 87 -11.50 -15.68 17.35
N GLU A 88 -11.76 -15.19 16.13
CA GLU A 88 -11.24 -15.72 14.88
C GLU A 88 -10.53 -14.58 14.12
N VAL A 89 -9.33 -14.86 13.65
CA VAL A 89 -8.53 -13.95 12.81
C VAL A 89 -9.11 -13.95 11.40
N LYS A 90 -9.63 -12.81 10.96
CA LYS A 90 -10.24 -12.62 9.64
C LYS A 90 -9.24 -11.94 8.71
N LEU A 91 -8.88 -12.66 7.65
CA LEU A 91 -8.01 -12.16 6.58
C LEU A 91 -8.82 -11.96 5.30
N VAL A 92 -8.39 -11.01 4.47
CA VAL A 92 -8.90 -10.79 3.12
C VAL A 92 -7.75 -10.85 2.13
N MET A 93 -7.97 -11.44 0.96
CA MET A 93 -6.95 -11.52 -0.08
C MET A 93 -7.44 -10.89 -1.39
N HIS A 94 -6.59 -10.05 -1.98
CA HIS A 94 -6.83 -9.35 -3.25
C HIS A 94 -5.60 -9.41 -4.14
N SER A 95 -5.81 -9.38 -5.46
CA SER A 95 -4.71 -9.23 -6.42
C SER A 95 -4.15 -7.80 -6.40
N ALA A 96 -2.84 -7.64 -6.51
CA ALA A 96 -2.21 -6.32 -6.75
C ALA A 96 -2.61 -5.73 -8.12
N THR A 97 -3.07 -6.55 -9.04
CA THR A 97 -3.61 -6.14 -10.34
C THR A 97 -5.14 -5.96 -10.33
N ASP A 98 -5.78 -5.94 -9.16
CA ASP A 98 -7.18 -5.55 -9.04
C ASP A 98 -7.32 -4.04 -9.35
N PRO A 99 -8.05 -3.65 -10.41
CA PRO A 99 -8.15 -2.24 -10.84
C PRO A 99 -8.84 -1.33 -9.82
N VAL A 100 -9.51 -1.88 -8.81
CA VAL A 100 -10.15 -1.11 -7.74
C VAL A 100 -9.42 -1.21 -6.41
N LEU A 101 -8.25 -1.86 -6.34
CA LEU A 101 -7.47 -1.99 -5.10
C LEU A 101 -7.12 -0.63 -4.49
N ASN A 102 -6.82 0.35 -5.34
CA ASN A 102 -6.51 1.71 -4.93
C ASN A 102 -7.66 2.41 -4.18
N ALA A 103 -8.89 2.20 -4.64
CA ALA A 103 -10.09 2.72 -4.00
C ALA A 103 -10.33 2.04 -2.65
N ARG A 104 -10.09 0.72 -2.58
CA ARG A 104 -10.27 -0.09 -1.37
C ARG A 104 -9.28 0.26 -0.26
N MET A 105 -8.03 0.60 -0.59
CA MET A 105 -7.00 0.90 0.42
C MET A 105 -7.43 1.97 1.43
N PHE A 106 -8.09 3.04 0.98
CA PHE A 106 -8.52 4.13 1.87
C PHE A 106 -9.99 4.02 2.28
N ALA A 107 -10.86 3.47 1.42
CA ALA A 107 -12.28 3.32 1.75
C ALA A 107 -12.51 2.22 2.77
N ASP A 108 -11.90 1.06 2.53
CA ASP A 108 -12.04 -0.11 3.39
C ASP A 108 -10.92 -0.15 4.43
N GLY A 109 -9.73 0.39 4.13
CA GLY A 109 -8.54 0.30 4.99
C GLY A 109 -8.76 0.64 6.47
N PRO A 110 -9.50 1.70 6.84
CA PRO A 110 -9.74 2.00 8.24
C PRO A 110 -10.66 0.99 8.95
N ALA A 111 -11.65 0.41 8.25
CA ALA A 111 -12.52 -0.63 8.78
C ALA A 111 -11.81 -1.98 8.81
N LEU A 112 -11.10 -2.28 7.73
CA LEU A 112 -10.20 -3.41 7.61
C LEU A 112 -8.96 -3.25 8.47
N GLY A 113 -8.73 -2.19 9.24
CA GLY A 113 -7.47 -1.98 9.96
C GLY A 113 -6.27 -1.71 9.04
N GLN A 114 -5.87 -2.70 8.24
CA GLN A 114 -4.79 -2.60 7.26
C GLN A 114 -4.97 -3.59 6.10
N LEU A 115 -5.05 -3.07 4.87
CA LEU A 115 -5.23 -3.87 3.64
C LEU A 115 -3.92 -4.53 3.13
N LEU A 116 -2.77 -3.95 3.48
CA LEU A 116 -1.45 -4.35 2.99
C LEU A 116 -0.57 -4.75 4.19
N MET A 117 -0.96 -5.82 4.88
CA MET A 117 -0.19 -6.34 6.02
C MET A 117 0.65 -7.56 5.65
N GLY A 118 0.31 -8.26 4.58
CA GLY A 118 1.06 -9.39 4.06
C GLY A 118 0.88 -9.51 2.56
N HIS A 119 1.62 -10.42 1.95
CA HIS A 119 1.52 -10.68 0.52
C HIS A 119 2.05 -12.07 0.16
N ILE A 120 1.67 -12.55 -1.02
CA ILE A 120 2.23 -13.75 -1.62
C ILE A 120 2.47 -13.55 -3.11
N TYR A 121 3.62 -14.07 -3.57
CA TYR A 121 3.93 -14.21 -4.97
C TYR A 121 3.54 -15.61 -5.42
N VAL A 122 2.77 -15.70 -6.49
CA VAL A 122 2.40 -16.97 -7.13
C VAL A 122 2.81 -16.93 -8.60
N PRO A 123 3.20 -18.06 -9.21
CA PRO A 123 3.50 -18.08 -10.64
C PRO A 123 2.32 -17.58 -11.47
N SER A 124 2.59 -16.77 -12.49
CA SER A 124 1.63 -16.52 -13.56
C SER A 124 1.54 -17.75 -14.48
N GLU A 125 0.48 -17.83 -15.28
CA GLU A 125 0.29 -18.92 -16.25
C GLU A 125 1.44 -19.03 -17.27
N ASN A 126 2.04 -17.90 -17.65
CA ASN A 126 3.15 -17.83 -18.60
C ASN A 126 4.53 -17.87 -17.94
N HIS A 127 4.60 -17.91 -16.61
CA HIS A 127 5.83 -17.87 -15.80
C HIS A 127 6.78 -16.70 -16.12
N GLN A 128 6.33 -15.62 -16.75
CA GLN A 128 7.19 -14.47 -17.09
C GLN A 128 7.36 -13.51 -15.92
N SER A 129 6.28 -13.21 -15.21
CA SER A 129 6.33 -12.45 -13.96
C SER A 129 5.43 -13.15 -12.96
N PRO A 130 5.85 -13.33 -11.69
CA PRO A 130 4.91 -13.80 -10.68
C PRO A 130 3.77 -12.79 -10.54
N ASN A 131 2.59 -13.26 -10.12
CA ASN A 131 1.49 -12.44 -9.67
C ASN A 131 1.64 -12.15 -8.18
N VAL A 132 1.30 -10.94 -7.74
CA VAL A 132 1.28 -10.57 -6.33
C VAL A 132 -0.15 -10.50 -5.84
N HIS A 133 -0.43 -11.17 -4.72
CA HIS A 133 -1.67 -11.02 -3.97
C HIS A 133 -1.37 -10.43 -2.61
N CYS A 134 -2.09 -9.37 -2.25
CA CYS A 134 -2.00 -8.70 -0.97
C CYS A 134 -2.97 -9.34 0.03
N VAL A 135 -2.58 -9.34 1.29
CA VAL A 135 -3.37 -9.82 2.42
C VAL A 135 -3.63 -8.64 3.36
N GLY A 136 -4.90 -8.44 3.68
CA GLY A 136 -5.37 -7.52 4.71
C GLY A 136 -6.00 -8.27 5.88
N ALA A 137 -6.11 -7.63 7.04
CA ALA A 137 -6.86 -8.16 8.17
C ALA A 137 -7.51 -7.07 8.99
N THR A 138 -8.75 -7.31 9.39
CA THR A 138 -9.59 -6.37 10.14
C THR A 138 -8.88 -5.80 11.37
N LYS A 139 -9.27 -4.60 11.82
CA LYS A 139 -8.72 -4.00 13.05
C LYS A 139 -8.77 -4.97 14.23
N HIS A 140 -9.92 -5.59 14.47
CA HIS A 140 -10.11 -6.60 15.52
C HIS A 140 -9.13 -7.78 15.38
N SER A 141 -8.87 -8.23 14.16
CA SER A 141 -7.91 -9.32 13.90
C SER A 141 -6.46 -8.90 14.15
N LEU A 142 -6.10 -7.66 13.85
CA LEU A 142 -4.78 -7.12 14.19
C LEU A 142 -4.59 -7.04 15.71
N ASP A 143 -5.61 -6.57 16.43
CA ASP A 143 -5.59 -6.49 17.90
C ASP A 143 -5.42 -7.90 18.51
N LEU A 144 -6.23 -8.88 18.07
CA LEU A 144 -6.12 -10.29 18.47
C LEU A 144 -4.74 -10.89 18.20
N LEU A 145 -4.19 -10.68 17.00
CA LEU A 145 -2.88 -11.24 16.65
C LEU A 145 -1.77 -10.60 17.48
N SER A 146 -1.87 -9.30 17.77
CA SER A 146 -0.86 -8.57 18.54
C SER A 146 -0.78 -9.09 19.98
N GLU A 147 -1.92 -9.46 20.57
CA GLU A 147 -1.99 -10.03 21.91
C GLU A 147 -1.57 -11.51 21.97
N ALA A 148 -1.83 -12.27 20.91
CA ALA A 148 -1.69 -13.73 20.90
C ALA A 148 -0.38 -14.24 20.26
N SER A 149 0.36 -13.38 19.55
CA SER A 149 1.60 -13.78 18.86
C SER A 149 2.72 -14.13 19.85
N VAL A 150 3.47 -15.18 19.55
CA VAL A 150 4.57 -15.68 20.39
C VAL A 150 5.91 -15.41 19.68
N PRO A 151 6.97 -15.02 20.40
CA PRO A 151 8.29 -14.87 19.82
C PRO A 151 8.76 -16.14 19.11
N GLU A 152 9.33 -15.98 17.93
CA GLU A 152 9.68 -17.09 17.03
C GLU A 152 11.12 -17.60 17.20
N GLY A 153 11.39 -18.74 16.56
CA GLY A 153 12.74 -19.26 16.34
C GLY A 153 13.11 -19.22 14.85
N GLU A 154 14.40 -19.02 14.54
CA GLU A 154 14.92 -18.91 13.17
C GLU A 154 14.53 -20.06 12.23
N SER A 155 14.23 -21.24 12.76
CA SER A 155 13.87 -22.41 11.95
C SER A 155 12.55 -22.23 11.20
N LEU A 156 11.55 -21.60 11.83
CA LEU A 156 10.24 -21.37 11.20
C LEU A 156 10.38 -20.42 10.01
N ILE A 157 11.07 -19.29 10.20
CA ILE A 157 11.37 -18.33 9.13
C ILE A 157 12.01 -19.02 7.92
N ARG A 158 13.05 -19.83 8.16
CA ARG A 158 13.74 -20.56 7.09
C ARG A 158 12.79 -21.50 6.35
N GLU A 159 11.96 -22.23 7.09
CA GLU A 159 10.98 -23.13 6.48
C GLU A 159 9.98 -22.36 5.60
N MET A 160 9.50 -21.21 6.06
CA MET A 160 8.57 -20.37 5.30
C MET A 160 9.20 -19.80 4.02
N ILE A 161 10.46 -19.37 4.10
CA ILE A 161 11.24 -18.93 2.93
C ILE A 161 11.35 -20.07 1.91
N GLU A 162 11.66 -21.30 2.35
CA GLU A 162 11.77 -22.45 1.45
C GLU A 162 10.42 -22.86 0.83
N ARG A 163 9.31 -22.78 1.60
CA ARG A 163 7.96 -22.99 1.06
C ARG A 163 7.63 -21.94 -0.01
N ARG A 164 7.96 -20.66 0.22
CA ARG A 164 7.77 -19.57 -0.76
C ARG A 164 8.57 -19.81 -2.04
N LYS A 165 9.83 -20.23 -1.94
CA LYS A 165 10.66 -20.58 -3.11
C LYS A 165 10.06 -21.74 -3.90
N THR A 166 9.59 -22.79 -3.20
CA THR A 166 9.00 -23.97 -3.83
C THR A 166 7.74 -23.62 -4.63
N LEU A 167 6.91 -22.69 -4.12
CA LEU A 167 5.70 -22.24 -4.82
C LEU A 167 5.99 -21.59 -6.18
N LEU A 168 7.11 -20.89 -6.30
CA LEU A 168 7.45 -20.15 -7.52
C LEU A 168 7.92 -21.05 -8.67
N ASN A 169 8.29 -22.31 -8.37
CA ASN A 169 8.50 -23.40 -9.31
C ASN A 169 9.15 -23.00 -10.65
N GLY A 170 10.40 -22.56 -10.60
CA GLY A 170 11.17 -22.12 -11.78
C GLY A 170 11.06 -20.62 -12.10
N THR A 171 10.12 -19.91 -11.48
CA THR A 171 10.13 -18.44 -11.41
C THR A 171 11.11 -18.02 -10.32
N LEU A 172 11.90 -16.97 -10.55
CA LEU A 172 12.84 -16.47 -9.55
C LEU A 172 12.13 -15.95 -8.31
N SER A 173 12.69 -16.26 -7.15
CA SER A 173 12.23 -15.71 -5.88
C SER A 173 12.76 -14.30 -5.65
N ASN A 174 12.12 -13.56 -4.74
CA ASN A 174 12.60 -12.24 -4.34
C ASN A 174 14.04 -12.32 -3.79
N GLU A 175 14.38 -13.40 -3.07
CA GLU A 175 15.75 -13.62 -2.57
C GLU A 175 16.75 -13.87 -3.70
N ASP A 176 16.37 -14.59 -4.75
CA ASP A 176 17.22 -14.76 -5.93
C ASP A 176 17.45 -13.43 -6.65
N PHE A 177 16.41 -12.62 -6.78
CA PHE A 177 16.52 -11.28 -7.36
C PHE A 177 17.44 -10.38 -6.54
N ARG A 178 17.30 -10.36 -5.21
CA ARG A 178 18.21 -9.63 -4.30
C ARG A 178 19.64 -10.12 -4.42
N ARG A 179 19.86 -11.43 -4.59
CA ARG A 179 21.20 -12.00 -4.82
C ARG A 179 21.80 -11.50 -6.14
N ILE A 180 21.03 -11.47 -7.22
CA ILE A 180 21.44 -10.88 -8.50
C ILE A 180 21.84 -9.41 -8.31
N LEU A 181 20.99 -8.60 -7.66
CA LEU A 181 21.31 -7.19 -7.46
C LEU A 181 22.61 -6.98 -6.68
N ARG A 182 22.94 -7.87 -5.73
CA ARG A 182 24.17 -7.79 -4.92
C ARG A 182 25.42 -8.30 -5.62
N SER A 183 25.30 -9.18 -6.62
CA SER A 183 26.46 -9.84 -7.23
C SER A 183 27.38 -8.91 -8.03
N ASP A 184 28.63 -9.32 -8.21
CA ASP A 184 29.62 -8.60 -9.00
C ASP A 184 29.33 -8.63 -10.52
N SER A 185 28.47 -9.57 -10.97
CA SER A 185 27.97 -9.59 -12.36
C SER A 185 27.10 -8.38 -12.68
N VAL A 186 26.53 -7.73 -11.66
CA VAL A 186 25.83 -6.45 -11.78
C VAL A 186 26.76 -5.34 -11.32
N ARG A 187 27.34 -4.64 -12.29
CA ARG A 187 28.27 -3.51 -12.08
C ARG A 187 27.54 -2.21 -11.76
N ARG A 188 26.32 -2.04 -12.26
CA ARG A 188 25.54 -0.81 -12.09
C ARG A 188 24.05 -1.09 -12.03
N ILE A 189 23.34 -0.35 -11.20
CA ILE A 189 21.88 -0.42 -11.06
C ILE A 189 21.30 0.97 -11.35
N ARG A 190 20.31 1.05 -12.24
CA ARG A 190 19.56 2.27 -12.53
C ARG A 190 18.23 2.17 -11.82
N ALA A 191 18.10 2.81 -10.66
CA ALA A 191 16.92 2.70 -9.81
C ALA A 191 15.98 3.86 -10.06
N HIS A 192 14.88 3.62 -10.78
CA HIS A 192 13.90 4.64 -11.12
C HIS A 192 12.80 4.73 -10.07
N ALA A 193 12.49 5.95 -9.66
CA ALA A 193 11.42 6.25 -8.72
C ALA A 193 10.62 7.49 -9.16
N LEU A 194 9.30 7.47 -8.90
CA LEU A 194 8.44 8.63 -9.10
C LEU A 194 8.75 9.75 -8.12
N GLY A 195 9.00 10.94 -8.65
CA GLY A 195 9.26 12.13 -7.85
C GLY A 195 8.08 13.11 -7.73
N PRO A 196 8.36 14.34 -7.27
CA PRO A 196 9.71 14.89 -7.01
C PRO A 196 10.42 14.21 -5.83
N ALA A 197 11.71 14.47 -5.65
CA ALA A 197 12.46 13.95 -4.49
C ALA A 197 11.75 14.27 -3.16
N GLY A 198 11.70 13.28 -2.26
CA GLY A 198 10.98 13.36 -0.99
C GLY A 198 9.53 12.87 -1.04
N THR A 199 9.03 12.38 -2.19
CA THR A 199 7.79 11.57 -2.21
C THR A 199 8.02 10.21 -1.55
N ASN A 200 6.94 9.58 -1.08
CA ASN A 200 6.97 8.24 -0.50
C ASN A 200 7.67 7.21 -1.40
N ILE A 201 7.50 7.28 -2.73
CA ILE A 201 8.13 6.32 -3.67
C ILE A 201 9.64 6.57 -3.76
N SER A 202 10.07 7.83 -3.85
CA SER A 202 11.51 8.16 -3.88
C SER A 202 12.22 7.77 -2.58
N GLN A 203 11.58 7.98 -1.43
CA GLN A 203 12.08 7.57 -0.11
C GLN A 203 12.13 6.03 0.00
N ALA A 204 11.07 5.33 -0.40
CA ALA A 204 11.03 3.88 -0.39
C ALA A 204 12.11 3.25 -1.26
N MET A 205 12.43 3.83 -2.42
CA MET A 205 13.52 3.34 -3.27
C MET A 205 14.89 3.55 -2.61
N GLU A 206 15.13 4.71 -2.00
CA GLU A 206 16.37 4.99 -1.26
C GLU A 206 16.56 4.04 -0.07
N GLU A 207 15.48 3.80 0.70
CA GLU A 207 15.46 2.84 1.81
C GLU A 207 15.72 1.41 1.31
N TYR A 208 15.08 0.99 0.22
CA TYR A 208 15.28 -0.33 -0.38
C TYR A 208 16.73 -0.57 -0.83
N VAL A 209 17.30 0.37 -1.59
CA VAL A 209 18.69 0.31 -2.08
C VAL A 209 19.67 0.23 -0.91
N THR A 210 19.45 1.03 0.13
CA THR A 210 20.28 1.05 1.34
C THR A 210 20.17 -0.26 2.11
N ALA A 211 18.94 -0.76 2.33
CA ALA A 211 18.70 -2.00 3.05
C ALA A 211 19.29 -3.23 2.34
N LEU A 212 19.37 -3.20 1.01
CA LEU A 212 20.02 -4.25 0.23
C LEU A 212 21.55 -4.15 0.21
N GLY A 213 22.13 -3.02 0.60
CA GLY A 213 23.58 -2.79 0.57
C GLY A 213 24.15 -2.65 -0.84
N ILE A 214 23.38 -2.07 -1.76
CA ILE A 214 23.75 -1.90 -3.18
C ILE A 214 23.94 -0.43 -3.57
N THR A 215 24.03 0.47 -2.59
CA THR A 215 24.14 1.93 -2.79
C THR A 215 25.37 2.33 -3.62
N ASP A 216 26.49 1.63 -3.45
CA ASP A 216 27.77 1.93 -4.10
C ASP A 216 27.76 1.75 -5.62
N LYS A 217 26.82 0.95 -6.13
CA LYS A 217 26.64 0.69 -7.56
C LYS A 217 25.28 1.13 -8.10
N THR A 218 24.48 1.83 -7.31
CA THR A 218 23.15 2.28 -7.72
C THR A 218 23.13 3.77 -8.03
N ASP A 219 22.60 4.15 -9.20
CA ASP A 219 22.15 5.52 -9.42
C ASP A 219 20.64 5.60 -9.19
N LEU A 220 20.24 6.41 -8.21
CA LEU A 220 18.83 6.72 -7.98
C LEU A 220 18.38 7.82 -8.94
N ILE A 221 17.43 7.50 -9.82
CA ILE A 221 16.85 8.39 -10.82
C ILE A 221 15.43 8.75 -10.35
N VAL A 222 15.28 9.95 -9.78
CA VAL A 222 13.99 10.47 -9.34
C VAL A 222 13.38 11.32 -10.45
N HIS A 223 12.28 10.86 -11.02
CA HIS A 223 11.62 11.51 -12.15
C HIS A 223 10.79 12.73 -11.73
N PRO A 224 10.61 13.73 -12.60
CA PRO A 224 9.82 14.91 -12.29
C PRO A 224 8.34 14.57 -12.06
N LYS A 225 7.60 15.47 -11.40
CA LYS A 225 6.16 15.33 -11.21
C LYS A 225 5.43 15.17 -12.55
N GLY A 226 4.50 14.23 -12.62
CA GLY A 226 3.58 14.07 -13.76
C GLY A 226 4.05 13.11 -14.86
N ILE A 227 5.21 12.47 -14.69
CA ILE A 227 5.51 11.25 -15.44
C ILE A 227 4.68 10.09 -14.89
N GLU A 228 4.21 9.21 -15.76
CA GLU A 228 3.43 8.03 -15.36
C GLU A 228 4.35 6.79 -15.25
N PRO A 229 4.03 5.82 -14.36
CA PRO A 229 4.67 4.51 -14.24
C PRO A 229 5.14 3.87 -15.53
N LEU A 230 4.23 3.76 -16.50
CA LEU A 230 4.54 3.16 -17.78
C LEU A 230 5.65 3.91 -18.54
N ALA A 231 5.65 5.24 -18.47
CA ALA A 231 6.58 6.06 -19.24
C ALA A 231 8.02 5.96 -18.72
N TYR A 232 8.26 5.92 -17.41
CA TYR A 232 9.63 5.69 -16.92
C TYR A 232 10.01 4.21 -16.87
N ALA A 233 9.05 3.29 -16.83
CA ALA A 233 9.32 1.88 -17.08
C ALA A 233 9.89 1.65 -18.49
N GLU A 234 9.37 2.36 -19.49
CA GLU A 234 9.93 2.34 -20.85
C GLU A 234 11.35 2.93 -20.89
N GLN A 235 11.62 4.02 -20.17
CA GLN A 235 12.99 4.54 -20.04
C GLN A 235 13.94 3.51 -19.41
N ALA A 236 13.49 2.85 -18.33
CA ALA A 236 14.23 1.76 -17.71
C ALA A 236 14.56 0.64 -18.71
N ARG A 237 13.65 0.33 -19.65
CA ARG A 237 13.88 -0.68 -20.70
C ARG A 237 14.97 -0.26 -21.69
N GLU A 238 15.05 1.01 -22.05
CA GLU A 238 16.08 1.55 -22.94
C GLU A 238 17.49 1.53 -22.33
N GLU A 239 17.58 1.43 -20.99
CA GLU A 239 18.84 1.42 -20.22
C GLU A 239 19.38 -0.01 -19.94
N VAL A 240 18.77 -1.05 -20.51
CA VAL A 240 19.25 -2.43 -20.36
C VAL A 240 20.56 -2.62 -21.13
N GLU A 241 21.65 -2.81 -20.40
CA GLU A 241 23.00 -3.03 -20.95
C GLU A 241 23.72 -4.16 -20.19
N GLU A 242 24.80 -4.69 -20.76
CA GLU A 242 25.60 -5.73 -20.10
C GLU A 242 26.18 -5.24 -18.76
N GLY A 243 25.87 -5.97 -17.69
CA GLY A 243 26.26 -5.62 -16.32
C GLY A 243 25.52 -4.41 -15.73
N VAL A 244 24.47 -3.91 -16.40
CA VAL A 244 23.61 -2.83 -15.92
C VAL A 244 22.18 -3.35 -15.78
N ILE A 245 21.59 -3.25 -14.59
CA ILE A 245 20.20 -3.62 -14.36
C ILE A 245 19.36 -2.39 -14.04
N PRO A 246 18.39 -2.04 -14.88
CA PRO A 246 17.39 -1.05 -14.54
C PRO A 246 16.30 -1.69 -13.69
N ILE A 247 16.00 -1.05 -12.56
CA ILE A 247 14.88 -1.39 -11.67
C ILE A 247 13.98 -0.19 -11.51
N HIS A 248 12.70 -0.42 -11.28
CA HIS A 248 11.75 0.65 -11.04
C HIS A 248 10.81 0.25 -9.91
N MET A 249 10.39 1.24 -9.12
CA MET A 249 9.51 1.03 -7.99
C MET A 249 8.13 1.64 -8.23
N GLU A 250 7.11 0.83 -7.97
CA GLU A 250 5.71 1.22 -8.07
C GLU A 250 5.00 1.10 -6.74
N CYS A 251 4.00 1.94 -6.53
CA CYS A 251 3.04 1.73 -5.46
C CYS A 251 2.09 0.60 -5.86
N ALA A 252 1.89 -0.42 -5.02
CA ALA A 252 1.01 -1.54 -5.37
C ALA A 252 -0.47 -1.16 -5.55
N VAL A 253 -0.86 0.01 -5.05
CA VAL A 253 -2.19 0.60 -5.27
C VAL A 253 -2.19 1.61 -6.41
N TYR A 254 -1.24 1.52 -7.33
CA TYR A 254 -1.29 2.27 -8.58
C TYR A 254 -2.54 1.89 -9.37
N TYR A 255 -3.33 2.88 -9.78
CA TYR A 255 -4.64 2.66 -10.40
C TYR A 255 -4.58 1.95 -11.76
N GLN A 256 -3.41 1.95 -12.39
CA GLN A 256 -3.12 1.28 -13.66
C GLN A 256 -2.15 0.11 -13.48
N MET A 257 -2.02 -0.47 -12.27
CA MET A 257 -1.13 -1.60 -12.03
C MET A 257 -1.44 -2.80 -12.94
N ALA A 258 -2.72 -3.08 -13.19
CA ALA A 258 -3.13 -4.12 -14.14
C ALA A 258 -2.66 -3.85 -15.57
N GLU A 259 -2.73 -2.58 -16.00
CA GLU A 259 -2.29 -2.15 -17.33
C GLU A 259 -0.77 -2.27 -17.45
N LEU A 260 -0.02 -1.79 -16.45
CA LEU A 260 1.43 -1.91 -16.37
C LEU A 260 1.88 -3.37 -16.46
N PHE A 261 1.24 -4.25 -15.68
CA PHE A 261 1.53 -5.69 -15.69
C PHE A 261 1.25 -6.34 -17.05
N ASN A 262 0.11 -6.03 -17.67
CA ASN A 262 -0.31 -6.65 -18.93
C ASN A 262 0.51 -6.16 -20.13
N GLN A 263 0.85 -4.87 -20.19
CA GLN A 263 1.61 -4.29 -21.30
C GLN A 263 3.08 -4.73 -21.29
N ARG A 264 3.60 -5.14 -20.13
CA ARG A 264 4.99 -5.55 -19.92
C ARG A 264 5.12 -7.05 -19.63
N ARG A 265 4.31 -7.84 -20.33
CA ARG A 265 4.19 -9.30 -20.14
C ARG A 265 5.49 -10.08 -20.35
N ASP A 266 6.45 -9.50 -21.06
CA ASP A 266 7.74 -10.11 -21.37
C ASP A 266 8.83 -9.68 -20.38
N GLU A 267 8.46 -8.95 -19.33
CA GLU A 267 9.35 -8.41 -18.29
C GLU A 267 8.94 -8.91 -16.90
N VAL A 268 9.84 -8.83 -15.92
CA VAL A 268 9.52 -9.15 -14.53
C VAL A 268 9.05 -7.88 -13.80
N VAL A 269 7.73 -7.66 -13.82
CA VAL A 269 7.07 -6.50 -13.20
C VAL A 269 7.03 -6.61 -11.67
N PHE A 270 6.94 -7.84 -11.14
CA PHE A 270 6.96 -8.11 -9.70
C PHE A 270 8.18 -8.94 -9.31
N ALA A 271 9.36 -8.34 -9.39
CA ALA A 271 10.63 -9.00 -9.04
C ALA A 271 10.87 -9.03 -7.52
N ASP A 272 10.50 -7.96 -6.81
CA ASP A 272 10.65 -7.81 -5.37
C ASP A 272 9.62 -6.81 -4.81
N HIS A 273 9.71 -6.52 -3.52
CA HIS A 273 8.91 -5.54 -2.83
C HIS A 273 9.68 -4.81 -1.72
N HIS A 274 9.09 -3.72 -1.24
CA HIS A 274 9.48 -3.02 -0.04
C HIS A 274 8.22 -2.56 0.73
N ASP A 275 8.16 -2.87 2.02
CA ASP A 275 7.12 -2.39 2.94
C ASP A 275 7.64 -1.18 3.70
N MET A 276 6.89 -0.07 3.68
CA MET A 276 7.25 1.16 4.40
C MET A 276 6.00 1.80 5.02
N LEU A 277 6.12 2.20 6.28
CA LEU A 277 5.10 3.04 6.93
C LEU A 277 5.15 4.45 6.33
N LEU A 278 4.05 4.91 5.78
CA LEU A 278 3.97 6.28 5.26
C LEU A 278 4.09 7.32 6.38
N ASP A 279 4.37 8.55 5.97
CA ASP A 279 4.25 9.73 6.83
C ASP A 279 2.81 9.85 7.38
N THR A 280 2.68 10.42 8.58
CA THR A 280 1.41 10.52 9.29
C THR A 280 0.40 11.31 8.48
N MET A 281 -0.70 10.66 8.09
CA MET A 281 -1.82 11.30 7.41
C MET A 281 -2.68 12.03 8.43
N GLN A 282 -3.07 13.26 8.10
CA GLN A 282 -3.83 14.11 9.03
C GLN A 282 -4.72 15.12 8.30
N LEU A 283 -5.86 15.42 8.94
CA LEU A 283 -6.70 16.56 8.59
C LEU A 283 -6.08 17.79 9.26
N ALA A 284 -5.88 18.85 8.48
CA ALA A 284 -5.31 20.10 8.94
C ALA A 284 -6.11 21.31 8.47
N SER A 285 -6.14 22.35 9.30
CA SER A 285 -6.83 23.61 9.00
C SER A 285 -6.25 24.76 9.84
N ALA A 286 -6.43 25.99 9.36
CA ALA A 286 -6.06 27.19 10.13
C ALA A 286 -7.00 27.41 11.33
N GLN A 287 -8.31 27.20 11.14
CA GLN A 287 -9.34 27.35 12.16
C GLN A 287 -9.75 26.00 12.79
N PRO A 288 -10.22 25.96 14.04
CA PRO A 288 -10.79 24.75 14.64
C PRO A 288 -11.91 24.12 13.80
N ILE A 289 -12.00 22.80 13.77
CA ILE A 289 -13.01 22.08 12.97
C ILE A 289 -14.43 22.40 13.42
N ASP A 290 -14.66 22.54 14.72
CA ASP A 290 -16.01 22.86 15.25
C ASP A 290 -16.51 24.22 14.77
N GLU A 291 -15.61 25.22 14.63
CA GLU A 291 -15.95 26.53 14.08
C GLU A 291 -16.29 26.46 12.58
N LEU A 292 -15.47 25.72 11.83
CA LEU A 292 -15.72 25.48 10.39
C LEU A 292 -17.03 24.74 10.17
N ALA A 293 -17.31 23.71 10.97
CA ALA A 293 -18.50 22.87 10.86
C ALA A 293 -19.79 23.58 11.30
N ALA A 294 -19.69 24.59 12.18
CA ALA A 294 -20.79 25.47 12.55
C ALA A 294 -21.08 26.54 11.48
N SER A 295 -20.08 26.88 10.66
CA SER A 295 -20.20 27.89 9.60
C SER A 295 -20.87 27.36 8.33
N GLY A 296 -20.99 26.04 8.19
CA GLY A 296 -21.72 25.40 7.10
C GLY A 296 -21.05 24.13 6.60
N VAL A 297 -21.13 23.90 5.29
CA VAL A 297 -20.47 22.78 4.61
C VAL A 297 -18.99 23.11 4.45
N MET A 298 -18.11 22.28 4.99
CA MET A 298 -16.66 22.49 4.92
C MET A 298 -16.10 22.07 3.56
N ARG A 299 -15.29 22.91 2.94
CA ARG A 299 -14.48 22.57 1.76
C ARG A 299 -13.19 21.92 2.20
N ILE A 300 -12.98 20.66 1.82
CA ILE A 300 -11.78 19.91 2.18
C ILE A 300 -10.98 19.57 0.93
N ALA A 301 -9.78 20.14 0.83
CA ALA A 301 -8.83 19.81 -0.21
C ALA A 301 -8.13 18.48 0.08
N THR A 302 -8.14 17.56 -0.88
CA THR A 302 -7.37 16.31 -0.75
C THR A 302 -7.09 15.68 -2.12
N HIS A 303 -6.00 14.92 -2.21
CA HIS A 303 -5.72 14.07 -3.36
C HIS A 303 -6.82 12.99 -3.48
N PRO A 304 -7.18 12.51 -4.70
CA PRO A 304 -8.23 11.51 -4.86
C PRO A 304 -8.02 10.24 -4.03
N SER A 305 -6.77 9.81 -3.84
CA SER A 305 -6.46 8.56 -3.14
C SER A 305 -6.89 8.57 -1.66
N PRO A 306 -6.50 9.54 -0.80
CA PRO A 306 -6.97 9.62 0.57
C PRO A 306 -8.35 10.27 0.76
N ARG A 307 -9.07 10.65 -0.31
CA ARG A 307 -10.45 11.19 -0.22
C ARG A 307 -11.38 10.31 0.63
N PRO A 308 -11.37 8.97 0.55
CA PRO A 308 -12.30 8.16 1.34
C PRO A 308 -12.21 8.36 2.86
N LEU A 309 -11.09 8.89 3.37
CA LEU A 309 -10.92 9.21 4.79
C LEU A 309 -11.92 10.25 5.32
N ILE A 310 -12.53 11.05 4.44
CA ILE A 310 -13.54 12.05 4.79
C ILE A 310 -14.95 11.70 4.26
N ASP A 311 -15.14 10.52 3.66
CA ASP A 311 -16.45 10.09 3.16
C ASP A 311 -17.55 10.13 4.22
N PRO A 312 -17.31 9.81 5.52
CA PRO A 312 -18.35 9.98 6.55
C PRO A 312 -18.92 11.41 6.60
N TRP A 313 -18.09 12.44 6.38
CA TRP A 313 -18.52 13.83 6.37
C TRP A 313 -19.16 14.24 5.04
N LEU A 314 -18.64 13.74 3.91
CA LEU A 314 -19.24 13.95 2.59
C LEU A 314 -20.66 13.37 2.54
N ASN A 315 -20.83 12.12 3.00
CA ASN A 315 -22.10 11.40 2.99
C ASN A 315 -23.13 12.01 3.95
N ALA A 316 -22.67 12.62 5.04
CA ALA A 316 -23.53 13.36 5.96
C ALA A 316 -23.88 14.79 5.47
N GLY A 317 -23.39 15.21 4.30
CA GLY A 317 -23.58 16.56 3.78
C GLY A 317 -22.90 17.65 4.63
N ARG A 318 -21.85 17.28 5.38
CA ARG A 318 -21.09 18.18 6.26
C ARG A 318 -19.82 18.74 5.61
N ALA A 319 -19.38 18.13 4.52
CA ALA A 319 -18.22 18.56 3.77
C ALA A 319 -18.42 18.41 2.26
N GLU A 320 -17.62 19.14 1.49
CA GLU A 320 -17.45 18.98 0.06
C GLU A 320 -15.98 18.78 -0.28
N TRP A 321 -15.71 17.99 -1.32
CA TRP A 321 -14.35 17.62 -1.72
C TRP A 321 -13.82 18.57 -2.79
N MET A 322 -12.66 19.16 -2.52
CA MET A 322 -11.86 19.88 -3.50
C MET A 322 -10.67 19.02 -3.93
N LYS A 323 -10.57 18.74 -5.23
CA LYS A 323 -9.50 17.88 -5.77
C LYS A 323 -8.16 18.61 -5.74
N ALA A 324 -7.19 18.06 -5.01
CA ALA A 324 -5.79 18.47 -5.07
C ALA A 324 -4.95 17.50 -5.93
N THR A 325 -3.84 17.98 -6.48
CA THR A 325 -2.90 17.13 -7.25
C THR A 325 -1.94 16.32 -6.37
N SER A 326 -1.80 16.67 -5.09
CA SER A 326 -1.06 15.91 -4.08
C SER A 326 -1.47 16.36 -2.67
N ASN A 327 -1.07 15.61 -1.64
CA ASN A 327 -1.32 15.95 -0.24
C ASN A 327 -0.62 17.27 0.18
N SER A 328 0.58 17.53 -0.34
CA SER A 328 1.28 18.80 -0.11
C SER A 328 0.60 19.95 -0.85
N ALA A 329 0.12 19.71 -2.08
CA ALA A 329 -0.64 20.72 -2.82
C ALA A 329 -1.95 21.09 -2.10
N ALA A 330 -2.62 20.11 -1.46
CA ALA A 330 -3.82 20.37 -0.68
C ALA A 330 -3.58 21.38 0.47
N ALA A 331 -2.44 21.26 1.16
CA ALA A 331 -2.06 22.22 2.21
C ALA A 331 -1.79 23.62 1.65
N LEU A 332 -1.13 23.71 0.49
CA LEU A 332 -0.88 24.99 -0.18
C LEU A 332 -2.18 25.66 -0.67
N MET A 333 -3.19 24.89 -1.11
CA MET A 333 -4.50 25.44 -1.45
C MET A 333 -5.18 26.10 -0.25
N VAL A 334 -5.07 25.51 0.94
CA VAL A 334 -5.64 26.09 2.17
C VAL A 334 -4.85 27.31 2.62
N LEU A 335 -3.53 27.33 2.48
CA LEU A 335 -2.71 28.48 2.85
C LEU A 335 -2.81 29.64 1.86
N ASP A 336 -2.99 29.33 0.57
CA ASP A 336 -2.96 30.26 -0.56
C ASP A 336 -1.89 31.36 -0.38
N PRO A 337 -0.60 30.98 -0.30
CA PRO A 337 0.48 31.91 0.05
C PRO A 337 0.65 33.05 -0.97
N GLU A 338 0.18 32.84 -2.20
CA GLU A 338 0.23 33.82 -3.28
C GLU A 338 -1.05 34.66 -3.38
N GLY A 339 -2.09 34.38 -2.57
CA GLY A 339 -3.37 35.09 -2.62
C GLY A 339 -4.10 34.95 -3.95
N THR A 340 -3.94 33.79 -4.60
CA THR A 340 -4.41 33.51 -5.96
C THR A 340 -5.86 33.04 -6.02
N MET A 341 -6.40 32.55 -4.91
CA MET A 341 -7.76 32.01 -4.85
C MET A 341 -8.72 33.04 -4.28
N ALA A 342 -9.90 33.17 -4.89
CA ALA A 342 -10.96 33.93 -4.28
C ALA A 342 -11.37 33.27 -2.94
N PRO A 343 -11.83 34.03 -1.92
CA PRO A 343 -12.22 33.45 -0.63
C PRO A 343 -13.24 32.30 -0.74
N GLU A 344 -14.17 32.40 -1.68
CA GLU A 344 -15.20 31.41 -2.01
C GLU A 344 -14.67 30.18 -2.78
N GLU A 345 -13.42 30.20 -3.23
CA GLU A 345 -12.75 29.06 -3.88
C GLU A 345 -11.71 28.41 -2.96
N ARG A 346 -11.30 29.09 -1.90
CA ARG A 346 -10.28 28.62 -0.96
C ARG A 346 -10.83 27.51 -0.06
N PRO A 347 -10.18 26.33 0.02
CA PRO A 347 -10.63 25.27 0.93
C PRO A 347 -10.45 25.68 2.40
N ASP A 348 -11.37 25.20 3.24
CA ASP A 348 -11.39 25.49 4.69
C ASP A 348 -10.41 24.58 5.45
N ALA A 349 -10.21 23.36 4.95
CA ALA A 349 -9.30 22.37 5.50
C ALA A 349 -8.65 21.52 4.38
N CYS A 350 -7.65 20.73 4.74
CA CYS A 350 -7.02 19.77 3.84
C CYS A 350 -6.64 18.47 4.53
N ILE A 351 -6.50 17.40 3.75
CA ILE A 351 -5.73 16.23 4.18
C ILE A 351 -4.29 16.38 3.69
N THR A 352 -3.33 16.30 4.62
CA THR A 352 -1.90 16.40 4.34
C THR A 352 -1.10 15.39 5.16
N THR A 353 0.23 15.36 4.99
CA THR A 353 1.13 14.48 5.77
C THR A 353 1.78 15.22 6.95
N GLY A 354 2.49 14.53 7.83
CA GLY A 354 3.27 15.13 8.94
C GLY A 354 4.28 16.16 8.44
N SER A 355 5.07 15.76 7.45
CA SER A 355 6.05 16.60 6.77
C SER A 355 5.38 17.74 6.01
N GLY A 356 4.26 17.45 5.32
CA GLY A 356 3.47 18.47 4.62
C GLY A 356 2.96 19.57 5.56
N LEU A 357 2.47 19.18 6.74
CA LEU A 357 2.03 20.14 7.76
C LEU A 357 3.18 20.96 8.33
N THR A 358 4.34 20.34 8.56
CA THR A 358 5.53 21.03 9.08
C THR A 358 5.97 22.17 8.14
N ASN A 359 5.84 21.95 6.83
CA ASN A 359 6.14 22.95 5.81
C ASN A 359 5.02 23.98 5.61
N ALA A 360 3.80 23.69 6.08
CA ALA A 360 2.62 24.52 5.92
C ALA A 360 2.40 25.42 7.17
N GLN A 361 3.27 26.40 7.36
CA GLN A 361 3.17 27.36 8.47
C GLN A 361 1.82 28.09 8.47
N GLY A 362 1.02 27.90 9.52
CA GLY A 362 -0.34 28.46 9.65
C GLY A 362 -1.46 27.43 9.62
N LEU A 363 -1.16 26.16 9.33
CA LEU A 363 -2.09 25.06 9.52
C LEU A 363 -1.80 24.30 10.82
N HIS A 364 -2.84 23.75 11.43
CA HIS A 364 -2.72 22.91 12.61
C HIS A 364 -3.38 21.55 12.36
N SER A 365 -2.79 20.50 12.92
CA SER A 365 -3.39 19.16 12.92
C SER A 365 -4.69 19.18 13.73
N ARG A 366 -5.76 18.63 13.14
CA ARG A 366 -7.09 18.57 13.75
C ARG A 366 -7.55 17.14 14.00
N HIS A 367 -7.15 16.23 13.13
CA HIS A 367 -7.38 14.81 13.30
C HIS A 367 -6.20 14.06 12.70
N VAL A 368 -5.67 13.11 13.47
CA VAL A 368 -4.59 12.23 13.02
C VAL A 368 -5.24 10.94 12.54
N PHE A 369 -5.16 10.69 11.23
CA PHE A 369 -5.57 9.42 10.64
C PHE A 369 -4.56 8.32 10.92
N GLY A 370 -3.28 8.65 11.16
CA GLY A 370 -2.21 7.67 11.44
C GLY A 370 -1.34 7.39 10.22
N ARG A 371 -0.56 6.31 10.28
CA ARG A 371 0.47 5.96 9.30
C ARG A 371 0.11 4.65 8.59
N PRO A 372 -0.55 4.70 7.42
CA PRO A 372 -0.84 3.48 6.69
C PRO A 372 0.48 2.83 6.22
N ASN A 373 0.55 1.50 6.30
CA ASN A 373 1.61 0.76 5.61
C ASN A 373 1.40 0.83 4.10
N MET A 374 2.50 0.96 3.37
CA MET A 374 2.51 0.91 1.93
C MET A 374 3.41 -0.22 1.46
N PHE A 375 2.87 -1.03 0.56
CA PHE A 375 3.60 -2.06 -0.16
C PHE A 375 4.01 -1.49 -1.52
N PHE A 376 5.31 -1.39 -1.74
CA PHE A 376 5.91 -0.98 -3.00
C PHE A 376 6.43 -2.21 -3.74
N THR A 377 6.14 -2.32 -5.03
CA THR A 377 6.64 -3.40 -5.88
C THR A 377 7.87 -2.93 -6.65
N ILE A 378 8.86 -3.80 -6.78
CA ILE A 378 10.03 -3.57 -7.62
C ILE A 378 9.89 -4.43 -8.87
N GLY A 379 10.03 -3.79 -10.03
CA GLY A 379 10.12 -4.47 -11.32
C GLY A 379 11.45 -4.19 -12.01
N THR A 380 11.73 -4.95 -13.06
CA THR A 380 12.87 -4.76 -13.96
C THR A 380 12.43 -5.02 -15.40
N ALA A 381 13.12 -4.41 -16.36
CA ALA A 381 12.88 -4.63 -17.79
C ALA A 381 13.46 -5.97 -18.29
N LEU A 382 14.15 -6.72 -17.43
CA LEU A 382 14.64 -8.05 -17.74
C LEU A 382 13.52 -9.09 -17.66
N ASN A 383 13.64 -10.14 -18.47
CA ASN A 383 12.79 -11.33 -18.37
C ASN A 383 13.40 -12.40 -17.45
N GLN A 384 12.64 -13.46 -17.15
CA GLN A 384 13.10 -14.54 -16.26
C GLN A 384 14.37 -15.23 -16.77
N ALA A 385 14.49 -15.47 -18.09
CA ALA A 385 15.66 -16.15 -18.64
C ALA A 385 16.93 -15.32 -18.43
N GLN A 386 16.88 -14.01 -18.70
CA GLN A 386 17.99 -13.09 -18.46
C GLN A 386 18.37 -13.06 -16.98
N LEU A 387 17.38 -12.98 -16.09
CA LEU A 387 17.64 -13.00 -14.65
C LEU A 387 18.21 -14.35 -14.17
N HIS A 388 17.78 -15.48 -14.73
CA HIS A 388 18.35 -16.80 -14.42
C HIS A 388 19.82 -16.90 -14.85
N GLU A 389 20.19 -16.34 -16.00
CA GLU A 389 21.60 -16.29 -16.41
C GLU A 389 22.44 -15.43 -15.46
N LEU A 390 21.92 -14.28 -15.03
CA LEU A 390 22.57 -13.45 -14.03
C LEU A 390 22.69 -14.16 -12.68
N LEU A 391 21.68 -14.93 -12.29
CA LEU A 391 21.69 -15.71 -11.05
C LEU A 391 22.78 -16.78 -11.07
N LYS A 392 23.04 -17.42 -12.22
CA LYS A 392 24.12 -18.41 -12.36
C LYS A 392 25.51 -17.77 -12.23
N ALA A 393 25.61 -16.49 -12.57
CA ALA A 393 26.85 -15.71 -12.46
C ALA A 393 27.00 -15.00 -11.10
N ALA A 394 26.00 -15.08 -10.22
CA ALA A 394 25.93 -14.48 -8.88
C ALA A 394 26.29 -15.48 -7.79
#